data_AF-A0A9E2EXL1-F1
#
_entry.id   AF-A0A9E2EXL1-F1
#
_cell.length_a   1.000
_cell.length_b   1.000
_cell.length_c   1.000
_cell.angle_alpha   90.00
_cell.angle_beta   90.00
_cell.angle_gamma   90.00
#
_symmetry.space_group_name_H-M   'P 1'
#
loop_
_entity.id
_entity.type
_entity.pdbx_description
1 polymer ?
#
loop_
_entity_poly.entity_id
_entity_poly.type
_entity_poly.pdbx_seq_one_letter_code
_entity_poly.pdbx_strand_id
1 'polypeptide(L)'
;DHRGATGPMLFKAGMHIKYLGEEKVTVEAGEFDAYHFQMVSAPGLPNPHPDYDIWCTADGEWTFLKGGVAGYMQTWYELVELYDGGE
;
A
#
# COMPACT_ATOMS: atom_id res chain seq x y z
N ASP A 1 10.94 12.85 -11.61
CA ASP A 1 9.64 13.35 -12.08
C ASP A 1 8.78 12.16 -12.48
N HIS A 2 7.68 11.92 -11.76
CA HIS A 2 6.78 10.77 -11.97
C HIS A 2 5.68 11.07 -13.00
N ARG A 3 5.72 12.25 -13.64
CA ARG A 3 4.76 12.70 -14.66
C ARG A 3 5.01 12.12 -16.05
N GLY A 4 5.85 11.08 -16.16
CA GLY A 4 6.02 10.30 -17.40
C GLY A 4 6.90 10.92 -18.48
N ALA A 5 7.66 11.99 -18.20
CA ALA A 5 8.53 12.67 -19.18
C ALA A 5 9.99 12.14 -19.24
N THR A 6 10.34 11.12 -18.44
CA THR A 6 11.69 10.52 -18.46
C THR A 6 11.79 9.51 -19.62
N GLY A 7 12.88 9.58 -20.40
CA GLY A 7 13.10 8.69 -21.55
C GLY A 7 13.13 7.20 -21.18
N PRO A 8 12.98 6.29 -22.15
CA PRO A 8 12.88 4.87 -21.89
C PRO A 8 14.19 4.33 -21.30
N MET A 9 14.07 3.48 -20.27
CA MET A 9 15.19 2.76 -19.67
C MET A 9 14.88 1.26 -19.65
N LEU A 10 15.79 0.43 -20.16
CA LEU A 10 15.71 -1.01 -19.95
C LEU A 10 16.40 -1.35 -18.64
N PHE A 11 15.63 -1.66 -17.61
CA PHE A 11 16.15 -1.99 -16.29
C PHE A 11 15.42 -3.19 -15.70
N LYS A 12 16.17 -4.12 -15.07
CA LYS A 12 15.56 -5.26 -14.36
C LYS A 12 15.08 -4.79 -13.00
N ALA A 13 13.80 -4.47 -12.89
CA ALA A 13 13.16 -4.16 -11.62
C ALA A 13 12.60 -5.43 -10.97
N GLY A 14 12.60 -5.45 -9.64
CA GLY A 14 11.91 -6.44 -8.83
C GLY A 14 11.13 -5.74 -7.72
N MET A 15 10.14 -6.45 -7.18
CA MET A 15 9.30 -5.96 -6.10
C MET A 15 9.10 -7.10 -5.10
N HIS A 16 9.13 -6.76 -3.82
CA HIS A 16 8.90 -7.72 -2.74
C HIS A 16 7.78 -7.22 -1.84
N ILE A 17 7.14 -8.16 -1.13
CA ILE A 17 6.15 -7.87 -0.11
C ILE A 17 6.74 -8.30 1.23
N LYS A 18 6.72 -7.39 2.20
CA LYS A 18 7.01 -7.69 3.61
C LYS A 18 5.70 -7.75 4.36
N TYR A 19 5.52 -8.77 5.19
CA TYR A 19 4.48 -8.79 6.21
C TYR A 19 5.06 -8.18 7.50
N LEU A 20 4.38 -7.17 8.05
CA LEU A 20 4.83 -6.44 9.24
C LEU A 20 4.08 -6.84 10.51
N GLY A 21 2.93 -7.50 10.38
CA GLY A 21 2.17 -8.04 11.51
C GLY A 21 0.70 -7.65 11.47
N GLU A 22 0.05 -7.82 12.62
CA GLU A 22 -1.34 -7.44 12.85
C GLU A 22 -1.41 -6.19 13.74
N GLU A 23 -2.34 -5.30 13.45
CA GLU A 23 -2.66 -4.16 14.31
C GLU A 23 -4.14 -3.75 14.18
N LYS A 24 -4.65 -3.02 15.18
CA LYS A 24 -5.96 -2.35 15.07
C LYS A 24 -5.80 -1.07 14.26
N VAL A 25 -6.60 -0.95 13.21
CA VAL A 25 -6.60 0.20 12.31
C VAL A 25 -7.95 0.89 12.35
N THR A 26 -7.93 2.17 12.69
CA THR A 26 -9.08 3.08 12.49
C THR A 26 -8.96 3.74 11.13
N VAL A 27 -10.07 3.72 10.40
CA VAL A 27 -10.33 4.49 9.17
C VAL A 27 -11.71 5.16 9.28
N GLU A 28 -12.06 6.04 8.35
CA GLU A 28 -13.39 6.67 8.33
C GLU A 28 -14.54 5.64 8.28
N ALA A 29 -14.36 4.49 7.61
CA ALA A 29 -15.35 3.41 7.59
C ALA A 29 -15.50 2.65 8.93
N GLY A 30 -14.63 2.88 9.91
CA GLY A 30 -14.67 2.21 11.22
C GLY A 30 -13.32 1.70 11.72
N GLU A 31 -13.36 0.82 12.72
CA GLU A 31 -12.17 0.19 13.29
C GLU A 31 -12.13 -1.30 12.95
N PHE A 32 -10.98 -1.78 12.49
CA PHE A 32 -10.77 -3.13 11.99
C PHE A 32 -9.51 -3.75 12.60
N ASP A 33 -9.54 -5.05 12.86
CA ASP A 33 -8.31 -5.84 13.00
C ASP A 33 -7.70 -6.00 11.60
N ALA A 34 -6.42 -5.69 11.45
CA ALA A 34 -5.79 -5.54 10.14
C ALA A 34 -4.43 -6.22 10.05
N TYR A 35 -4.12 -6.74 8.87
CA TYR A 35 -2.76 -7.09 8.48
C TYR A 35 -2.06 -5.87 7.88
N HIS A 36 -0.80 -5.66 8.25
CA HIS A 36 0.07 -4.63 7.71
C HIS A 36 1.13 -5.24 6.79
N PHE A 37 1.17 -4.77 5.55
CA PHE A 37 2.18 -5.13 4.56
C PHE A 37 2.95 -3.91 4.07
N GLN A 38 4.16 -4.17 3.57
CA GLN A 38 4.91 -3.22 2.76
C GLN A 38 5.26 -3.78 1.40
N MET A 39 4.96 -3.03 0.33
CA MET A 39 5.57 -3.28 -0.97
C MET A 39 6.89 -2.52 -1.03
N VAL A 40 7.97 -3.25 -1.24
CA VAL A 40 9.34 -2.70 -1.18
C VAL A 40 10.07 -2.94 -2.49
N SER A 41 10.95 -1.99 -2.82
CA SER A 41 11.80 -2.12 -4.01
C SER A 41 12.78 -3.27 -3.85
N ALA A 42 12.94 -4.09 -4.90
CA ALA A 42 14.10 -4.97 -4.95
C ALA A 42 15.40 -4.15 -5.04
N PRO A 43 16.52 -4.67 -4.52
CA PRO A 43 17.82 -4.05 -4.69
C PRO A 43 18.15 -3.82 -6.17
N GLY A 44 18.82 -2.71 -6.48
CA GLY A 44 19.40 -2.44 -7.79
C GLY A 44 18.86 -1.22 -8.51
N LEU A 45 17.68 -0.70 -8.15
CA LEU A 45 17.18 0.53 -8.75
C LEU A 45 18.16 1.71 -8.52
N PRO A 46 18.43 2.55 -9.55
CA PRO A 46 19.28 3.73 -9.39
C PRO A 46 18.78 4.70 -8.31
N ASN A 47 17.46 4.77 -8.14
CA ASN A 47 16.80 5.46 -7.04
C ASN A 47 15.72 4.52 -6.47
N PRO A 48 15.87 4.01 -5.24
CA PRO A 48 14.88 3.15 -4.62
C PRO A 48 13.54 3.87 -4.51
N HIS A 49 12.46 3.16 -4.84
CA HIS A 49 11.13 3.65 -4.54
C HIS A 49 10.91 3.59 -3.01
N PRO A 50 10.32 4.62 -2.37
CA PRO A 50 9.88 4.52 -0.98
C PRO A 50 8.96 3.33 -0.78
N ASP A 51 9.03 2.71 0.39
CA ASP A 51 8.16 1.58 0.73
C ASP A 51 6.69 2.05 0.71
N TYR A 52 5.81 1.22 0.17
CA TYR A 52 4.36 1.42 0.18
C TYR A 52 3.78 0.67 1.36
N ASP A 53 3.18 1.36 2.31
CA ASP A 53 2.42 0.70 3.37
C ASP A 53 1.00 0.38 2.90
N ILE A 54 0.53 -0.82 3.23
CA ILE A 54 -0.81 -1.31 2.87
C ILE A 54 -1.40 -2.04 4.07
N TRP A 55 -2.63 -1.70 4.42
CA TRP A 55 -3.42 -2.38 5.43
C TRP A 55 -4.68 -2.98 4.81
N CYS A 56 -5.00 -4.19 5.24
CA CYS A 56 -6.24 -4.87 4.89
C CYS A 56 -6.84 -5.58 6.09
N THR A 57 -8.13 -5.91 6.05
CA THR A 57 -8.80 -6.65 7.14
C THR A 57 -8.13 -8.00 7.42
N ALA A 58 -8.10 -8.37 8.70
CA ALA A 58 -7.61 -9.65 9.19
C ALA A 58 -8.76 -10.64 9.49
N ASP A 59 -9.81 -10.60 8.66
CA ASP A 59 -11.03 -11.42 8.77
C ASP A 59 -11.10 -12.55 7.73
N GLY A 60 -10.08 -12.68 6.88
CA GLY A 60 -10.03 -13.64 5.78
C GLY A 60 -10.50 -13.10 4.43
N GLU A 61 -11.09 -11.89 4.39
CA GLU A 61 -11.58 -11.24 3.17
C GLU A 61 -10.57 -10.24 2.59
N TRP A 62 -9.57 -9.82 3.38
CA TRP A 62 -8.45 -8.98 2.92
C TRP A 62 -8.91 -7.63 2.32
N THR A 63 -10.01 -7.08 2.83
CA THR A 63 -10.55 -5.79 2.36
C THR A 63 -9.54 -4.68 2.59
N PHE A 64 -9.20 -3.91 1.57
CA PHE A 64 -8.27 -2.79 1.68
C PHE A 64 -8.81 -1.71 2.62
N LEU A 65 -8.02 -1.32 3.61
CA LEU A 65 -8.40 -0.35 4.64
C LEU A 65 -7.74 1.01 4.40
N LYS A 66 -6.42 1.03 4.27
CA LYS A 66 -5.66 2.25 3.99
C LYS A 66 -4.33 1.88 3.38
N GLY A 67 -3.68 2.85 2.76
CA GLY A 67 -2.35 2.65 2.22
C GLY A 67 -1.78 3.92 1.65
N GLY A 68 -0.46 3.97 1.56
CA GLY A 68 0.20 5.17 1.07
C GLY A 68 1.69 5.01 0.87
N VAL A 69 2.24 6.05 0.26
CA VAL A 69 3.66 6.17 -0.03
C VAL A 69 4.14 7.48 0.56
N ALA A 70 5.06 7.36 1.50
CA ALA A 70 5.78 8.49 2.04
C ALA A 70 6.78 9.09 1.01
N GLY A 71 7.62 10.01 1.46
CA GLY A 71 8.68 10.57 0.64
C GLY A 71 8.15 11.45 -0.49
N TYR A 72 8.64 11.25 -1.71
CA TYR A 72 8.36 12.16 -2.82
C TYR A 72 6.97 11.97 -3.46
N MET A 73 6.28 10.85 -3.20
CA MET A 73 4.95 10.57 -3.77
C MET A 73 3.82 11.19 -2.94
N GLN A 74 3.98 11.27 -1.61
CA GLN A 74 3.04 11.88 -0.66
C GLN A 74 1.57 11.52 -0.93
N THR A 75 1.30 10.24 -1.20
CA THR A 75 -0.03 9.76 -1.54
C THR A 75 -0.56 8.91 -0.40
N TRP A 76 -1.82 9.13 -0.03
CA TRP A 76 -2.51 8.41 1.03
C TRP A 76 -3.96 8.14 0.63
N TYR A 77 -4.42 6.92 0.85
CA TYR A 77 -5.78 6.49 0.62
C TYR A 77 -6.31 5.78 1.85
N GLU A 78 -7.61 5.94 2.07
CA GLU A 78 -8.31 5.42 3.23
C GLU A 78 -9.73 4.99 2.83
N LEU A 79 -10.19 3.88 3.40
CA LEU A 79 -11.54 3.36 3.22
C LEU A 79 -12.51 4.22 4.03
N VAL A 80 -13.41 4.89 3.31
CA VAL A 80 -14.37 5.82 3.89
C VAL A 80 -15.71 5.19 4.21
N GLU A 81 -16.15 4.25 3.37
CA GLU A 81 -17.43 3.55 3.54
C GLU A 81 -17.28 2.11 3.03
N LEU A 82 -17.94 1.17 3.71
CA LEU A 82 -18.04 -0.23 3.31
C LEU A 82 -19.51 -0.65 3.37
N TYR A 83 -20.02 -1.18 2.27
CA TYR A 83 -21.40 -1.65 2.14
C TYR A 83 -21.41 -3.18 2.13
N ASP A 84 -22.16 -3.80 3.04
CA ASP A 84 -22.55 -5.20 2.87
C ASP A 84 -23.66 -5.23 1.80
N GLY A 85 -23.61 -6.14 0.83
CA GLY A 85 -24.59 -6.18 -0.26
C GLY A 85 -25.99 -6.63 0.17
N GLY A 86 -26.45 -6.31 1.39
CA GLY A 86 -27.78 -6.63 1.89
C GLY A 86 -28.86 -5.82 1.17
N GLU A 87 -29.94 -6.51 0.79
CA GLU A 87 -31.15 -5.92 0.18
C GLU A 87 -31.81 -4.85 1.05
#